data_AF-A0A0Q4L2F7-F1
#
_entry.id   AF-A0A0Q4L2F7-F1
#
_cell.length_a   1.000
_cell.length_b   1.000
_cell.length_c   1.000
_cell.angle_alpha   90.00
_cell.angle_beta   90.00
_cell.angle_gamma   90.00
#
_symmetry.space_group_name_H-M   'P 1'
#
loop_
_entity.id
_entity.type
_entity.pdbx_description
1 polymer ?
#
loop_
_entity_poly.entity_id
_entity_poly.type
_entity_poly.pdbx_seq_one_letter_code
_entity_poly.pdbx_strand_id
1 'polypeptide(L)'
;MIRTLFAKVKAEAFFLVLLAVAAVGAWLYVQYRQVSADRDDLQHRAELICAGSGTDFTAIGKTARGVRCTQTVAGLVKFKADSDQLAARTLADALAEHDARQNDDTRAARAAAEAASSAAHRMEMADAQAERTNLVDHEWFRAVNGVAGLHAAR
;
A
#
# COMPACT_ATOMS: atom_id res chain seq x y z
N MET A 1 -29.37 57.51 44.96
CA MET A 1 -28.18 56.63 44.86
C MET A 1 -27.63 56.50 43.44
N ILE A 2 -28.46 56.26 42.42
CA ILE A 2 -27.98 56.13 41.02
C ILE A 2 -27.37 57.44 40.48
N ARG A 3 -27.99 58.60 40.73
CA ARG A 3 -27.46 59.92 40.28
C ARG A 3 -26.12 60.31 40.91
N THR A 4 -25.87 59.93 42.16
CA THR A 4 -24.58 60.20 42.85
C THR A 4 -23.46 59.27 42.38
N LEU A 5 -23.79 58.04 41.96
CA LEU A 5 -22.85 57.15 41.27
C LEU A 5 -22.44 57.71 39.91
N PHE A 6 -23.40 58.19 39.10
CA PHE A 6 -23.10 58.80 37.80
C PHE A 6 -22.25 60.08 37.91
N ALA A 7 -22.42 60.88 38.97
CA ALA A 7 -21.60 62.07 39.21
C ALA A 7 -20.14 61.72 39.55
N LYS A 8 -19.90 60.68 40.37
CA LYS A 8 -18.55 60.16 40.65
C LYS A 8 -17.90 59.54 39.43
N VAL A 9 -18.66 58.80 38.62
CA VAL A 9 -18.18 58.24 37.34
C VAL A 9 -17.80 59.34 36.35
N LYS A 10 -18.50 60.48 36.35
CA LYS A 10 -18.16 61.63 35.50
C LYS A 10 -16.89 62.35 35.97
N ALA A 11 -16.66 62.42 37.28
CA ALA A 11 -15.46 63.01 37.86
C ALA A 11 -14.20 62.16 37.60
N GLU A 12 -14.35 60.83 37.57
CA GLU A 12 -13.27 59.86 37.32
C GLU A 12 -13.33 59.26 35.90
N ALA A 13 -14.10 59.86 34.98
CA ALA A 13 -14.36 59.31 33.66
C ALA A 13 -13.07 59.12 32.86
N PHE A 14 -12.11 60.02 33.03
CA PHE A 14 -10.80 59.94 32.41
C PHE A 14 -10.01 58.71 32.86
N PHE A 15 -10.05 58.39 34.17
CA PHE A 15 -9.42 57.19 34.71
C PHE A 15 -10.08 55.91 34.20
N LEU A 16 -11.42 55.88 34.12
CA LEU A 16 -12.15 54.74 33.56
C LEU A 16 -11.86 54.55 32.06
N VAL A 17 -11.75 55.63 31.29
CA VAL A 17 -11.36 55.57 29.87
C VAL A 17 -9.93 55.05 29.72
N LEU A 18 -8.98 55.49 30.55
CA LEU A 18 -7.61 54.98 30.55
C LEU A 18 -7.56 53.47 30.87
N LEU A 19 -8.33 53.02 31.86
CA LEU A 19 -8.45 51.58 32.16
C LEU A 19 -9.05 50.80 30.98
N ALA A 20 -10.07 51.34 30.31
CA ALA A 20 -10.66 50.70 29.15
C ALA A 20 -9.65 50.60 27.98
N VAL A 21 -8.91 51.68 27.69
CA VAL A 21 -7.86 51.68 26.65
C VAL A 21 -6.74 50.71 27.01
N ALA A 22 -6.31 50.67 28.27
CA ALA A 22 -5.29 49.73 28.73
C ALA A 22 -5.75 48.27 28.58
N ALA A 23 -7.01 47.97 28.95
CA ALA A 23 -7.59 46.64 28.79
C ALA A 23 -7.69 46.22 27.32
N VAL A 24 -8.14 47.12 26.43
CA VAL A 24 -8.21 46.85 24.98
C VAL A 24 -6.82 46.70 24.38
N GLY A 25 -5.85 47.52 24.78
CA GLY A 25 -4.46 47.42 24.34
C GLY A 25 -3.82 46.10 24.77
N ALA A 26 -4.03 45.68 26.03
CA ALA A 26 -3.56 44.40 26.53
C ALA A 26 -4.20 43.22 25.78
N TRP A 27 -5.50 43.28 25.52
CA TRP A 27 -6.21 42.28 24.74
C TRP A 27 -5.67 42.17 23.31
N LEU A 28 -5.54 43.29 22.60
CA LEU A 28 -4.98 43.33 21.24
C LEU A 28 -3.54 42.82 21.20
N TYR A 29 -2.74 43.13 22.22
CA TYR A 29 -1.39 42.63 22.33
C TYR A 29 -1.35 41.11 22.49
N VAL A 30 -2.19 40.54 23.36
CA VAL A 30 -2.29 39.07 23.52
C VAL A 30 -2.72 38.41 22.21
N GLN A 31 -3.72 38.97 21.52
CA GLN A 31 -4.16 38.47 20.22
C GLN A 31 -3.04 38.53 19.17
N TYR A 32 -2.30 39.63 19.12
CA TYR A 32 -1.16 39.78 18.22
C TYR A 32 -0.05 38.75 18.49
N ARG A 33 0.23 38.49 19.78
CA ARG A 33 1.21 37.48 20.20
C ARG A 33 0.78 36.07 19.82
N GLN A 34 -0.50 35.74 19.99
CA GLN A 34 -1.06 34.45 19.56
C GLN A 34 -0.94 34.27 18.05
N VAL A 35 -1.39 35.25 17.26
CA VAL A 35 -1.30 35.19 15.80
C VAL A 35 0.16 35.08 15.32
N SER A 36 1.08 35.78 15.98
CA SER A 36 2.51 35.68 15.65
C SER A 36 3.06 34.28 15.96
N ALA A 37 2.72 33.72 17.12
CA ALA A 37 3.13 32.38 17.50
C ALA A 37 2.56 31.30 16.56
N ASP A 38 1.28 31.42 16.19
CA ASP A 38 0.64 30.50 15.23
C ASP A 38 1.30 30.58 13.85
N ARG A 39 1.63 31.80 13.40
CA ARG A 39 2.33 32.00 12.12
C ARG A 39 3.71 31.35 12.14
N ASP A 40 4.45 31.50 13.23
CA ASP A 40 5.81 30.95 13.36
C ASP A 40 5.77 29.42 13.46
N ASP A 41 4.82 28.86 14.19
CA ASP A 41 4.61 27.41 14.27
C ASP A 41 4.26 26.83 12.88
N LEU A 42 3.36 27.48 12.12
CA LEU A 42 3.04 27.06 10.76
C LEU A 42 4.25 27.14 9.82
N GLN A 43 5.08 28.18 9.93
CA GLN A 43 6.31 28.27 9.15
C GLN A 43 7.30 27.17 9.53
N HIS A 44 7.48 26.91 10.82
CA HIS A 44 8.38 25.88 11.29
C HIS A 44 7.94 24.48 10.85
N ARG A 45 6.63 24.17 10.92
CA ARG A 45 6.08 22.92 10.39
C ARG A 45 6.29 22.80 8.88
N ALA A 46 6.11 23.88 8.13
CA ALA A 46 6.37 23.89 6.70
C ALA A 46 7.86 23.64 6.40
N GLU A 47 8.77 24.24 7.17
CA GLU A 47 10.21 23.97 7.10
C GLU A 47 10.54 22.50 7.36
N LEU A 48 9.95 21.89 8.39
CA LEU A 48 10.15 20.47 8.69
C LEU A 48 9.65 19.55 7.56
N ILE A 49 8.47 19.82 7.00
CA ILE A 49 7.92 19.05 5.88
C ILE A 49 8.83 19.16 4.66
N CYS A 50 9.28 20.38 4.35
CA CYS A 50 10.15 20.64 3.22
C CYS A 50 11.52 19.98 3.41
N ALA A 51 12.13 20.11 4.59
CA ALA A 51 13.37 19.42 4.94
C ALA A 51 13.23 17.89 4.80
N GLY A 52 12.10 17.32 5.23
CA GLY A 52 11.79 15.90 5.06
C GLY A 52 11.71 15.46 3.59
N SER A 53 11.35 16.36 2.67
CA SER A 53 11.39 16.14 1.22
C SER A 53 12.74 16.44 0.56
N GLY A 54 13.76 16.84 1.34
CA GLY A 54 15.08 17.22 0.84
C GLY A 54 15.13 18.58 0.15
N THR A 55 14.15 19.47 0.37
CA THR A 55 14.13 20.81 -0.22
C THR A 55 13.90 21.89 0.83
N ASP A 56 14.57 23.03 0.71
CA ASP A 56 14.38 24.13 1.66
C ASP A 56 13.06 24.88 1.42
N PHE A 57 12.45 25.37 2.50
CA PHE A 57 11.24 26.21 2.45
C PHE A 57 11.51 27.65 1.96
N THR A 58 12.78 28.04 1.86
CA THR A 58 13.21 29.39 1.47
C THR A 58 12.80 29.76 0.04
N ALA A 59 12.64 31.05 -0.22
CA ALA A 59 12.37 31.56 -1.57
C ALA A 59 13.66 31.48 -2.40
N ILE A 60 13.57 30.95 -3.62
CA ILE A 60 14.71 30.86 -4.54
C ILE A 60 14.41 31.73 -5.76
N GLY A 61 15.17 32.82 -5.91
CA GLY A 61 14.98 33.79 -7.00
C GLY A 61 13.60 34.43 -6.96
N LYS A 62 12.81 34.25 -8.03
CA LYS A 62 11.44 34.79 -8.15
C LYS A 62 10.36 33.84 -7.61
N THR A 63 10.72 32.64 -7.16
CA THR A 63 9.73 31.67 -6.65
C THR A 63 9.41 31.96 -5.19
N ALA A 64 8.12 32.00 -4.86
CA ALA A 64 7.66 32.21 -3.50
C ALA A 64 8.09 31.04 -2.59
N ARG A 65 8.24 31.32 -1.29
CA ARG A 65 8.55 30.32 -0.26
C ARG A 65 7.59 29.12 -0.35
N GLY A 66 8.13 27.92 -0.18
CA GLY A 66 7.36 26.68 -0.19
C GLY A 66 6.91 26.15 -1.57
N VAL A 67 6.92 26.94 -2.65
CA VAL A 67 6.41 26.48 -3.97
C VAL A 67 7.24 25.32 -4.55
N ARG A 68 8.56 25.37 -4.40
CA ARG A 68 9.43 24.29 -4.85
C ARG A 68 9.19 23.01 -4.04
N CYS A 69 9.09 23.16 -2.72
CA CYS A 69 8.79 22.07 -1.81
C CYS A 69 7.44 21.42 -2.11
N THR A 70 6.37 22.20 -2.37
CA THR A 70 5.06 21.64 -2.72
C THR A 70 5.11 20.86 -4.03
N GLN A 71 5.84 21.35 -5.05
CA GLN A 71 6.04 20.63 -6.30
C GLN A 71 6.82 19.33 -6.09
N THR A 72 7.89 19.36 -5.28
CA THR A 72 8.68 18.18 -4.96
C THR A 72 7.85 17.15 -4.20
N VAL A 73 7.15 17.54 -3.15
CA VAL A 73 6.26 16.64 -2.38
C VAL A 73 5.17 16.06 -3.27
N ALA A 74 4.53 16.86 -4.13
CA ALA A 74 3.54 16.36 -5.08
C ALA A 74 4.15 15.33 -6.06
N GLY A 75 5.38 15.56 -6.52
CA GLY A 75 6.14 14.62 -7.33
C GLY A 75 6.42 13.30 -6.59
N LEU A 76 6.85 13.36 -5.32
CA LEU A 76 7.09 12.18 -4.49
C LEU A 76 5.81 11.38 -4.25
N VAL A 77 4.69 12.05 -3.95
CA VAL A 77 3.39 11.41 -3.74
C VAL A 77 2.93 10.72 -5.02
N LYS A 78 3.06 11.38 -6.17
CA LYS A 78 2.75 10.77 -7.47
C LYS A 78 3.62 9.55 -7.75
N PHE A 79 4.93 9.68 -7.56
CA PHE A 79 5.87 8.58 -7.76
C PHE A 79 5.53 7.37 -6.88
N LYS A 80 5.18 7.61 -5.62
CA LYS A 80 4.74 6.55 -4.70
C LYS A 80 3.47 5.87 -5.21
N ALA A 81 2.45 6.63 -5.60
CA ALA A 81 1.20 6.07 -6.12
C ALA A 81 1.43 5.24 -7.39
N ASP A 82 2.22 5.75 -8.33
CA ASP A 82 2.55 5.06 -9.58
C ASP A 82 3.36 3.78 -9.30
N SER A 83 4.29 3.80 -8.34
CA SER A 83 5.08 2.64 -7.92
C SER A 83 4.24 1.58 -7.21
N ASP A 84 3.36 1.99 -6.29
CA ASP A 84 2.45 1.09 -5.58
C ASP A 84 1.50 0.40 -6.58
N GLN A 85 1.01 1.15 -7.57
CA GLN A 85 0.16 0.59 -8.64
C GLN A 85 0.92 -0.41 -9.52
N LEU A 86 2.17 -0.10 -9.90
CA LEU A 86 3.00 -1.01 -10.68
C LEU A 86 3.30 -2.29 -9.92
N ALA A 87 3.69 -2.17 -8.64
CA ALA A 87 3.96 -3.32 -7.78
C ALA A 87 2.73 -4.22 -7.60
N ALA A 88 1.55 -3.62 -7.39
CA ALA A 88 0.31 -4.37 -7.27
C ALA A 88 -0.02 -5.13 -8.56
N ARG A 89 0.19 -4.53 -9.74
CA ARG A 89 0.00 -5.20 -11.04
C ARG A 89 0.98 -6.35 -11.22
N THR A 90 2.26 -6.12 -10.99
CA THR A 90 3.28 -7.17 -11.12
C THR A 90 3.02 -8.34 -10.18
N LEU A 91 2.57 -8.08 -8.95
CA LEU A 91 2.21 -9.14 -8.01
C LEU A 91 0.97 -9.92 -8.48
N ALA A 92 -0.05 -9.22 -8.98
CA ALA A 92 -1.25 -9.86 -9.51
C ALA A 92 -0.92 -10.76 -10.72
N ASP A 93 -0.08 -10.28 -11.65
CA ASP A 93 0.34 -11.04 -12.82
C ASP A 93 1.15 -12.28 -12.40
N ALA A 94 2.06 -12.13 -11.44
CA ALA A 94 2.85 -13.24 -10.91
C ALA A 94 1.99 -14.31 -10.23
N LEU A 95 0.94 -13.90 -9.49
CA LEU A 95 -0.01 -14.83 -8.87
C LEU A 95 -0.85 -15.55 -9.94
N ALA A 96 -1.32 -14.85 -10.96
CA ALA A 96 -2.08 -15.46 -12.05
C ALA A 96 -1.24 -16.52 -12.81
N GLU A 97 0.03 -16.23 -13.07
CA GLU A 97 0.96 -17.16 -13.72
C GLU A 97 1.30 -18.37 -12.82
N HIS A 98 1.42 -18.15 -11.51
CA HIS A 98 1.59 -19.24 -10.55
C HIS A 98 0.38 -20.17 -10.55
N ASP A 99 -0.83 -19.62 -10.48
CA ASP A 99 -2.06 -20.40 -10.47
C ASP A 99 -2.28 -21.16 -11.79
N ALA A 100 -1.93 -20.55 -12.93
CA ALA A 100 -1.94 -21.22 -14.23
C ALA A 100 -1.03 -22.46 -14.24
N ARG A 101 0.23 -22.30 -13.81
CA ARG A 101 1.19 -23.41 -13.71
C ARG A 101 0.75 -24.49 -12.73
N GLN A 102 0.22 -24.11 -11.56
CA GLN A 102 -0.27 -25.08 -10.59
C GLN A 102 -1.47 -25.88 -11.12
N ASN A 103 -2.35 -25.25 -11.90
CA ASN A 103 -3.45 -25.93 -12.56
C ASN A 103 -2.95 -26.89 -13.66
N ASP A 104 -1.95 -26.49 -14.43
CA ASP A 104 -1.29 -27.36 -15.42
C ASP A 104 -0.64 -28.57 -14.76
N ASP A 105 0.14 -28.36 -13.70
CA ASP A 105 0.78 -29.44 -12.95
C ASP A 105 -0.25 -30.39 -12.33
N THR A 106 -1.35 -29.86 -11.80
CA THR A 106 -2.45 -30.68 -11.25
C THR A 106 -3.11 -31.51 -12.35
N ARG A 107 -3.32 -30.96 -13.56
CA ARG A 107 -3.85 -31.71 -14.69
C ARG A 107 -2.89 -32.80 -15.16
N ALA A 108 -1.60 -32.48 -15.28
CA ALA A 108 -0.57 -33.43 -15.64
C ALA A 108 -0.47 -34.57 -14.62
N ALA A 109 -0.51 -34.25 -13.32
CA ALA A 109 -0.49 -35.24 -12.26
C ALA A 109 -1.72 -36.18 -12.29
N ARG A 110 -2.92 -35.65 -12.57
CA ARG A 110 -4.13 -36.48 -12.75
C ARG A 110 -4.01 -37.40 -13.96
N ALA A 111 -3.58 -36.87 -15.10
CA ALA A 111 -3.38 -37.67 -16.31
C ALA A 111 -2.33 -38.77 -16.09
N ALA A 112 -1.25 -38.48 -15.37
CA ALA A 112 -0.23 -39.47 -15.01
C ALA A 112 -0.78 -40.54 -14.06
N ALA A 113 -1.59 -40.15 -13.07
CA ALA A 113 -2.23 -41.10 -12.14
C ALA A 113 -3.23 -42.02 -12.85
N GLU A 114 -4.04 -41.49 -13.77
CA GLU A 114 -4.96 -42.25 -14.62
C GLU A 114 -4.21 -43.21 -15.58
N ALA A 115 -3.11 -42.74 -16.17
CA ALA A 115 -2.26 -43.59 -17.01
C ALA A 115 -1.66 -44.75 -16.19
N ALA A 116 -1.14 -44.46 -14.99
CA ALA A 116 -0.58 -45.46 -14.08
C ALA A 116 -1.62 -46.49 -13.62
N SER A 117 -2.83 -46.04 -13.21
CA SER A 117 -3.90 -46.96 -12.80
C SER A 117 -4.36 -47.84 -13.96
N SER A 118 -4.48 -47.28 -15.17
CA SER A 118 -4.82 -48.07 -16.36
C SER A 118 -3.74 -49.09 -16.71
N ALA A 119 -2.46 -48.76 -16.52
CA ALA A 119 -1.34 -49.67 -16.75
C ALA A 119 -1.32 -50.81 -15.73
N ALA A 120 -1.54 -50.51 -14.46
CA ALA A 120 -1.68 -51.51 -13.40
C ALA A 120 -2.84 -52.47 -13.70
N HIS A 121 -4.00 -51.95 -14.10
CA HIS A 121 -5.15 -52.80 -14.44
C HIS A 121 -4.88 -53.70 -15.66
N ARG A 122 -4.19 -53.19 -16.69
CA ARG A 122 -3.76 -54.03 -17.82
C ARG A 122 -2.79 -55.12 -17.39
N MET A 123 -1.90 -54.83 -16.44
CA MET A 123 -0.98 -55.81 -15.87
C MET A 123 -1.71 -56.91 -15.12
N GLU A 124 -2.67 -56.55 -14.24
CA GLU A 124 -3.51 -57.52 -13.52
C GLU A 124 -4.25 -58.46 -14.48
N MET A 125 -4.82 -57.91 -15.56
CA MET A 125 -5.52 -58.70 -16.56
C MET A 125 -4.57 -59.62 -17.36
N ALA A 126 -3.38 -59.13 -17.68
CA ALA A 126 -2.36 -59.91 -18.39
C ALA A 126 -1.79 -61.03 -17.51
N ASP A 127 -1.54 -60.77 -16.22
CA ASP A 127 -1.14 -61.78 -15.24
C ASP A 127 -2.19 -62.87 -15.11
N ALA A 128 -3.47 -62.49 -14.93
CA ALA A 128 -4.58 -63.44 -14.84
C ALA A 128 -4.73 -64.27 -16.12
N GLN A 129 -4.42 -63.69 -17.29
CA GLN A 129 -4.45 -64.43 -18.56
C GLN A 129 -3.27 -65.42 -18.66
N ALA A 130 -2.07 -64.97 -18.32
CA ALA A 130 -0.87 -65.81 -18.35
C ALA A 130 -0.96 -66.99 -17.37
N GLU A 131 -1.56 -66.79 -16.20
CA GLU A 131 -1.83 -67.86 -15.23
C GLU A 131 -2.81 -68.91 -15.79
N ARG A 132 -3.87 -68.47 -16.49
CA ARG A 132 -4.86 -69.36 -17.11
C ARG A 132 -4.31 -70.18 -18.26
N THR A 133 -3.45 -69.59 -19.10
CA THR A 133 -2.89 -70.24 -20.30
C THR A 133 -1.54 -70.90 -20.04
N ASN A 134 -0.94 -70.66 -18.86
CA ASN A 134 0.41 -71.04 -18.49
C ASN A 134 1.48 -70.58 -19.50
N LEU A 135 1.22 -69.43 -20.14
CA LEU A 135 2.05 -68.85 -21.20
C LEU A 135 2.11 -67.34 -21.04
N VAL A 136 3.32 -66.79 -21.08
CA VAL A 136 3.57 -65.34 -21.14
C VAL A 136 3.63 -64.93 -22.60
N ASP A 137 2.72 -64.05 -23.03
CA ASP A 137 2.62 -63.61 -24.42
C ASP A 137 3.05 -62.14 -24.60
N HIS A 138 2.96 -61.67 -25.85
CA HIS A 138 3.30 -60.29 -26.21
C HIS A 138 2.51 -59.24 -25.43
N GLU A 139 1.24 -59.52 -25.08
CA GLU A 139 0.40 -58.59 -24.33
C GLU A 139 0.86 -58.45 -22.89
N TRP A 140 1.38 -59.52 -22.29
CA TRP A 140 2.01 -59.46 -20.97
C TRP A 140 3.25 -58.56 -20.95
N PHE A 141 4.18 -58.71 -21.91
CA PHE A 141 5.35 -57.83 -22.00
C PHE A 141 4.97 -56.37 -22.27
N ARG A 142 3.93 -56.14 -23.08
CA ARG A 142 3.41 -54.80 -23.34
C ARG A 142 2.81 -54.16 -22.08
N ALA A 143 2.11 -54.93 -21.25
CA ALA A 143 1.56 -54.47 -19.99
C ALA A 143 2.67 -54.11 -18.98
N VAL A 144 3.70 -54.96 -18.83
CA VAL A 144 4.88 -54.69 -17.99
C VAL A 144 5.60 -53.42 -18.41
N ASN A 145 5.86 -53.25 -19.71
CA ASN A 145 6.48 -52.03 -20.24
C ASN A 145 5.63 -50.79 -19.98
N GLY A 146 4.30 -50.92 -20.06
CA GLY A 146 3.35 -49.86 -19.70
C GLY A 146 3.43 -49.44 -18.23
N VAL A 147 3.57 -50.38 -17.29
CA VAL A 147 3.74 -50.08 -15.85
C VAL A 147 5.11 -49.47 -15.56
N ALA A 148 6.16 -49.93 -16.24
CA ALA A 148 7.52 -49.40 -16.12
C ALA A 148 7.68 -47.99 -16.75
N GLY A 149 6.63 -47.44 -17.37
CA GLY A 149 6.69 -46.16 -18.08
C GLY A 149 7.50 -46.21 -19.39
N LEU A 150 7.90 -47.41 -19.84
CA LEU A 150 8.66 -47.63 -21.06
C LEU A 150 7.68 -47.69 -22.24
N HIS A 151 7.51 -46.55 -22.88
CA HIS A 151 6.77 -46.47 -24.14
C HIS A 151 7.71 -46.83 -25.28
N ALA A 152 7.21 -47.54 -26.30
CA ALA A 152 7.96 -47.71 -27.54
C ALA A 152 8.26 -46.32 -28.11
N ALA A 153 9.54 -46.04 -28.39
CA ALA A 153 9.95 -44.83 -29.08
C ALA A 153 9.14 -44.72 -30.39
N ARG A 154 8.40 -43.62 -30.55
CA ARG A 154 7.79 -43.24 -31.83
C ARG A 154 8.81 -42.56 -32.70
#